data_AF-E1KUG7-F1
#
_entry.id   AF-E1KUG7-F1
#
_cell.length_a   1.000
_cell.length_b   1.000
_cell.length_c   1.000
_cell.angle_alpha   90.00
_cell.angle_beta   90.00
_cell.angle_gamma   90.00
#
_symmetry.space_group_name_H-M   'P 1'
#
loop_
_entity.id
_entity.type
_entity.pdbx_description
1 polymer ?
#
loop_
_entity_poly.entity_id
_entity_poly.type
_entity_poly.pdbx_seq_one_letter_code
_entity_poly.pdbx_strand_id
1 'polypeptide(L)'
;MRASSKLGQHYVVLKNYPIANKLTYTTELVGNTAFKYEEDMPTLEWELLDGDSIIAEYSCNKARTAFRGRVWTVWYTPDLTISEGPWKLCGLPGLILKAVSDNAEYTFECTGIQKGHGEKIAIAKKNFINTNAADLQKLEVLTATDPQEAIIRLKGVRGSGNTKKRKLTPLLIEDLSKK
;
A
#
# COMPACT_ATOMS: atom_id res chain seq x y z
N MET A 1 -11.62 18.97 21.74
CA MET A 1 -10.26 18.50 21.38
C MET A 1 -10.35 17.75 20.06
N ARG A 2 -9.80 18.32 18.99
CA ARG A 2 -9.67 17.62 17.71
C ARG A 2 -8.47 16.69 17.85
N ALA A 3 -8.72 15.38 17.94
CA ALA A 3 -7.64 14.41 17.82
C ALA A 3 -7.01 14.63 16.43
N SER A 4 -5.79 15.15 16.43
CA SER A 4 -4.92 15.11 15.27
C SER A 4 -4.61 13.64 15.02
N SER A 5 -5.46 12.98 14.21
CA SER A 5 -5.03 11.76 13.55
C SER A 5 -3.87 12.18 12.66
N LYS A 6 -2.64 11.75 12.99
CA LYS A 6 -1.51 11.89 12.07
C LYS A 6 -2.01 11.47 10.69
N LEU A 7 -2.03 12.39 9.73
CA LEU A 7 -2.25 12.04 8.32
C LEU A 7 -1.13 11.05 7.97
N GLY A 8 -1.49 9.79 7.82
CA GLY A 8 -0.52 8.71 7.70
C GLY A 8 -1.18 7.45 7.19
N GLN A 9 -0.36 6.59 6.60
CA GLN A 9 -0.75 5.33 5.98
C GLN A 9 -1.52 4.43 6.96
N HIS A 10 -2.80 4.18 6.68
CA HIS A 10 -3.70 3.37 7.54
C HIS A 10 -3.62 1.87 7.25
N TYR A 11 -2.61 1.43 6.50
CA TYR A 11 -2.44 0.04 6.10
C TYR A 11 -1.02 -0.45 6.33
N VAL A 12 -0.88 -1.76 6.52
CA VAL A 12 0.38 -2.47 6.62
C VAL A 12 0.41 -3.55 5.54
N VAL A 13 1.48 -3.58 4.76
CA VAL A 13 1.79 -4.63 3.78
C VAL A 13 2.97 -5.43 4.31
N LEU A 14 2.78 -6.73 4.49
CA LEU A 14 3.84 -7.67 4.88
C LEU A 14 4.01 -8.69 3.75
N LYS A 15 5.22 -8.77 3.20
CA LYS A 15 5.58 -9.71 2.14
C LYS A 15 6.30 -10.90 2.77
N ASN A 16 5.96 -12.12 2.34
CA ASN A 16 6.51 -13.37 2.86
C ASN A 16 6.29 -13.59 4.38
N TYR A 17 5.24 -12.97 4.95
CA TYR A 17 4.87 -13.14 6.36
C TYR A 17 3.35 -13.04 6.53
N PRO A 18 2.72 -13.90 7.37
CA PRO A 18 3.34 -14.99 8.13
C PRO A 18 3.61 -16.24 7.27
N ILE A 19 3.12 -16.24 6.03
CA ILE A 19 3.23 -17.35 5.07
C ILE A 19 4.21 -16.94 3.97
N ALA A 20 5.14 -17.83 3.63
CA ALA A 20 6.07 -17.63 2.53
C ALA A 20 5.33 -17.50 1.19
N ASN A 21 5.84 -16.66 0.28
CA ASN A 21 5.24 -16.38 -1.03
C ASN A 21 3.82 -15.79 -1.00
N LYS A 22 3.38 -15.28 0.15
CA LYS A 22 2.13 -14.53 0.30
C LYS A 22 2.38 -13.09 0.71
N LEU A 23 1.48 -12.23 0.28
CA LEU A 23 1.36 -10.85 0.73
C LEU A 23 0.19 -10.75 1.70
N THR A 24 0.47 -10.29 2.93
CA THR A 24 -0.55 -9.99 3.93
C THR A 24 -0.80 -8.49 3.97
N TYR A 25 -2.05 -8.08 3.75
CA TYR A 25 -2.49 -6.70 3.90
C TYR A 25 -3.39 -6.57 5.12
N THR A 26 -3.14 -5.56 5.94
CA THR A 26 -4.05 -5.17 7.03
C THR A 26 -4.33 -3.69 6.97
N THR A 27 -5.55 -3.30 7.32
CA THR A 27 -5.93 -1.89 7.44
C THR A 27 -7.01 -1.71 8.50
N GLU A 28 -7.18 -0.48 8.95
CA GLU A 28 -8.34 -0.08 9.73
C GLU A 28 -9.15 0.96 8.96
N LEU A 29 -10.41 0.65 8.76
CA LEU A 29 -11.36 1.58 8.17
C LEU A 29 -12.14 2.31 9.26
N VAL A 30 -13.13 3.09 8.81
CA VAL A 30 -13.99 3.89 9.67
C VAL A 30 -14.57 3.07 10.83
N GLY A 31 -14.50 3.66 12.02
CA GLY A 31 -14.92 3.01 13.26
C GLY A 31 -13.91 2.03 13.84
N ASN A 32 -12.64 2.06 13.42
CA ASN A 32 -11.57 1.18 13.91
C ASN A 32 -11.87 -0.30 13.66
N THR A 33 -12.61 -0.60 12.59
CA THR A 33 -12.84 -1.97 12.15
C THR A 33 -11.61 -2.44 11.38
N ALA A 34 -10.93 -3.45 11.91
CA ALA A 34 -9.70 -3.99 11.33
C ALA A 34 -10.03 -5.06 10.28
N PHE A 35 -9.41 -4.93 9.11
CA PHE A 35 -9.52 -5.89 8.01
C PHE A 35 -8.17 -6.53 7.73
N LYS A 36 -8.20 -7.78 7.29
CA LYS A 36 -7.04 -8.52 6.81
C LYS A 36 -7.40 -9.27 5.53
N TYR A 37 -6.50 -9.29 4.57
CA TYR A 37 -6.52 -10.28 3.50
C TYR A 37 -5.10 -10.77 3.20
N GLU A 38 -5.04 -11.91 2.52
CA GLU A 38 -3.81 -12.48 1.99
C GLU A 38 -3.99 -12.69 0.48
N GLU A 39 -2.95 -12.40 -0.29
CA GLU A 39 -2.90 -12.68 -1.73
C GLU A 39 -1.53 -13.29 -2.09
N ASP A 40 -1.42 -13.86 -3.29
CA ASP A 40 -0.14 -14.31 -3.81
C ASP A 40 0.81 -13.12 -4.03
N MET A 41 2.10 -13.34 -3.82
CA MET A 41 3.11 -12.33 -4.18
C MET A 41 2.98 -11.97 -5.67
N PRO A 42 2.92 -10.67 -6.01
CA PRO A 42 2.76 -10.27 -7.40
C PRO A 42 4.02 -10.61 -8.20
N THR A 43 3.82 -11.11 -9.41
CA THR A 43 4.89 -11.21 -10.41
C THR A 43 4.76 -10.02 -11.34
N LEU A 44 5.70 -9.08 -11.24
CA LEU A 44 5.69 -7.85 -12.02
C LEU A 44 6.62 -7.96 -13.22
N GLU A 45 6.11 -7.60 -14.40
CA GLU A 45 6.91 -7.49 -15.61
C GLU A 45 7.52 -6.09 -15.67
N TRP A 46 8.85 -6.04 -15.52
CA TRP A 46 9.60 -4.78 -15.50
C TRP A 46 10.22 -4.49 -16.86
N GLU A 47 9.91 -3.30 -17.38
CA GLU A 47 10.64 -2.67 -18.47
C GLU A 47 11.85 -1.93 -17.86
N LEU A 48 13.07 -2.38 -18.16
CA LEU A 48 14.28 -1.67 -17.74
C LEU A 48 14.43 -0.42 -18.60
N LEU A 49 14.72 0.71 -17.96
CA LEU A 49 14.85 1.99 -18.62
C LEU A 49 16.27 2.52 -18.49
N ASP A 50 16.70 3.27 -19.49
CA ASP A 50 17.94 4.02 -19.40
C ASP A 50 17.86 5.12 -18.33
N GLY A 51 19.02 5.38 -17.73
CA GLY A 51 19.23 6.45 -16.78
C GLY A 51 19.55 5.96 -15.39
N ASP A 52 20.43 6.72 -14.77
CA ASP A 52 20.94 6.54 -13.42
C ASP A 52 20.46 7.66 -12.51
N SER A 53 20.41 7.38 -11.22
CA SER A 53 20.14 8.38 -10.19
C SER A 53 20.80 7.95 -8.89
N ILE A 54 21.13 8.90 -8.02
CA ILE A 54 21.59 8.59 -6.67
C ILE A 54 20.43 8.86 -5.71
N ILE A 55 20.01 7.84 -4.96
CA ILE A 55 18.94 7.93 -3.95
C ILE A 55 19.45 7.34 -2.65
N ALA A 56 19.32 8.11 -1.56
CA ALA A 56 19.85 7.73 -0.25
C ALA A 56 21.32 7.24 -0.32
N GLU A 57 22.14 7.89 -1.14
CA GLU A 57 23.57 7.58 -1.38
C GLU A 57 23.86 6.32 -2.20
N TYR A 58 22.84 5.65 -2.74
CA TYR A 58 23.00 4.47 -3.60
C TYR A 58 22.81 4.81 -5.08
N SER A 59 23.68 4.26 -5.92
CA SER A 59 23.47 4.28 -7.37
C SER A 59 22.26 3.41 -7.73
N CYS A 60 21.34 3.98 -8.50
CA CYS A 60 20.08 3.34 -8.85
C CYS A 60 19.87 3.31 -10.36
N ASN A 61 19.41 2.16 -10.84
CA ASN A 61 18.86 1.98 -12.18
C ASN A 61 17.36 2.28 -12.18
N LYS A 62 16.80 2.55 -13.35
CA LYS A 62 15.39 2.85 -13.52
C LYS A 62 14.63 1.68 -14.16
N ALA A 63 13.41 1.45 -13.71
CA ALA A 63 12.51 0.49 -14.34
C ALA A 63 11.08 1.02 -14.32
N ARG A 64 10.23 0.44 -15.18
CA ARG A 64 8.82 0.78 -15.31
C ARG A 64 7.97 -0.47 -15.34
N THR A 65 6.77 -0.38 -14.76
CA THR A 65 5.75 -1.42 -14.89
C THR A 65 4.35 -0.82 -14.85
N ALA A 66 3.37 -1.52 -15.41
CA ALA A 66 1.97 -1.24 -15.17
C ALA A 66 1.45 -2.24 -14.12
N PHE A 67 0.92 -1.73 -13.02
CA PHE A 67 0.44 -2.56 -11.93
C PHE A 67 -0.75 -1.91 -11.22
N ARG A 68 -1.83 -2.67 -11.01
CA ARG A 68 -3.06 -2.24 -10.33
C ARG A 68 -3.63 -0.92 -10.88
N GLY A 69 -3.60 -0.79 -12.20
CA GLY A 69 -4.14 0.35 -12.94
C GLY A 69 -3.32 1.62 -12.89
N ARG A 70 -2.05 1.53 -12.48
CA ARG A 70 -1.10 2.65 -12.53
C ARG A 70 0.16 2.23 -13.25
N VAL A 71 0.77 3.20 -13.92
CA VAL A 71 2.14 3.04 -14.38
C VAL A 71 3.06 3.53 -13.26
N TRP A 72 3.98 2.68 -12.85
CA TRP A 72 5.02 3.00 -11.88
C TRP A 72 6.35 3.18 -12.59
N THR A 73 7.01 4.29 -12.33
CA THR A 73 8.45 4.45 -12.56
C THR A 73 9.16 4.26 -11.23
N VAL A 74 10.13 3.35 -11.19
CA VAL A 74 10.87 3.03 -9.97
C VAL A 74 12.37 3.18 -10.20
N TRP A 75 13.07 3.40 -9.10
CA TRP A 75 14.53 3.41 -9.05
C TRP A 75 14.97 2.38 -8.02
N TYR A 76 15.85 1.48 -8.44
CA TYR A 76 16.33 0.37 -7.62
C TYR A 76 17.84 0.30 -7.64
N THR A 77 18.43 -0.09 -6.52
CA THR A 77 19.89 -0.26 -6.40
C THR A 77 20.29 -1.73 -6.38
N PRO A 78 21.18 -2.18 -7.27
CA PRO A 78 21.72 -3.54 -7.23
C PRO A 78 22.70 -3.76 -6.07
N ASP A 79 23.22 -2.68 -5.45
CA ASP A 79 24.14 -2.75 -4.30
C ASP A 79 23.47 -3.40 -3.08
N LEU A 80 22.15 -3.31 -2.99
CA LEU A 80 21.32 -4.00 -2.01
C LEU A 80 20.55 -5.10 -2.71
N THR A 81 21.08 -6.32 -2.69
CA THR A 81 20.56 -7.50 -3.41
C THR A 81 19.29 -8.10 -2.76
N ILE A 82 18.35 -7.24 -2.40
CA ILE A 82 17.05 -7.59 -1.81
C ILE A 82 16.00 -7.19 -2.83
N SER A 83 15.28 -8.18 -3.39
CA SER A 83 14.28 -7.96 -4.45
C SER A 83 12.94 -7.42 -3.92
N GLU A 84 13.01 -6.32 -3.15
CA GLU A 84 11.89 -5.75 -2.42
C GLU A 84 11.73 -4.26 -2.70
N GLY A 85 10.67 -3.67 -2.14
CA GLY A 85 10.30 -2.29 -2.40
C GLY A 85 9.11 -1.81 -1.58
N PRO A 86 8.75 -0.53 -1.70
CA PRO A 86 7.60 0.04 -1.01
C PRO A 86 6.28 -0.56 -1.51
N TRP A 87 5.28 -0.57 -0.63
CA TRP A 87 3.95 -1.12 -0.91
C TRP A 87 4.05 -2.57 -1.42
N LYS A 88 3.54 -2.86 -2.61
CA LYS A 88 3.49 -4.19 -3.23
C LYS A 88 4.54 -4.36 -4.35
N LEU A 89 5.39 -3.36 -4.57
CA LEU A 89 6.42 -3.41 -5.61
C LEU A 89 7.59 -4.30 -5.15
N CYS A 90 8.04 -5.18 -6.03
CA CYS A 90 9.12 -6.16 -5.80
C CYS A 90 9.60 -6.75 -7.15
N GLY A 91 10.57 -7.67 -7.10
CA GLY A 91 10.94 -8.50 -8.26
C GLY A 91 12.06 -7.95 -9.14
N LEU A 92 12.66 -6.80 -8.79
CA LEU A 92 13.86 -6.28 -9.43
C LEU A 92 15.14 -6.88 -8.80
N PRO A 93 16.27 -6.96 -9.53
CA PRO A 93 17.54 -7.44 -8.99
C PRO A 93 18.21 -6.36 -8.11
N GLY A 94 17.51 -5.92 -7.06
CA GLY A 94 17.92 -4.86 -6.16
C GLY A 94 16.75 -4.25 -5.40
N LEU A 95 17.05 -3.47 -4.36
CA LEU A 95 16.04 -2.82 -3.52
C LEU A 95 15.50 -1.57 -4.20
N ILE A 96 14.17 -1.45 -4.31
CA ILE A 96 13.52 -0.25 -4.82
C ILE A 96 13.59 0.86 -3.76
N LEU A 97 14.32 1.92 -4.06
CA LEU A 97 14.50 3.07 -3.17
C LEU A 97 13.56 4.23 -3.49
N LYS A 98 13.01 4.29 -4.71
CA LYS A 98 12.01 5.28 -5.09
C LYS A 98 10.98 4.69 -6.03
N ALA A 99 9.72 5.08 -5.87
CA ALA A 99 8.64 4.69 -6.75
C ALA A 99 7.66 5.86 -6.93
N VAL A 100 7.32 6.17 -8.17
CA VAL A 100 6.44 7.28 -8.54
C VAL A 100 5.37 6.76 -9.50
N SER A 101 4.10 7.00 -9.17
CA SER A 101 3.00 6.76 -10.11
C SER A 101 3.04 7.80 -11.23
N ASP A 102 2.60 7.45 -12.43
CA ASP A 102 2.43 8.33 -13.61
C ASP A 102 1.99 9.78 -13.32
N ASN A 103 0.94 9.98 -12.53
CA ASN A 103 0.42 11.32 -12.20
C ASN A 103 1.10 11.98 -10.99
N ALA A 104 2.16 11.37 -10.45
CA ALA A 104 2.81 11.72 -9.19
C ALA A 104 1.88 11.79 -7.97
N GLU A 105 0.68 11.19 -8.05
CA GLU A 105 -0.27 11.09 -6.94
C GLU A 105 0.30 10.29 -5.77
N TYR A 106 1.15 9.30 -6.07
CA TYR A 106 1.86 8.49 -5.09
C TYR A 106 3.35 8.53 -5.36
N THR A 107 4.11 8.91 -4.34
CA THR A 107 5.57 8.89 -4.35
C THR A 107 6.05 8.22 -3.06
N PHE A 108 6.90 7.21 -3.23
CA PHE A 108 7.70 6.62 -2.17
C PHE A 108 9.15 6.99 -2.44
N GLU A 109 9.85 7.52 -1.44
CA GLU A 109 11.24 7.90 -1.55
C GLU A 109 11.98 7.52 -0.27
N CYS A 110 13.05 6.76 -0.43
CA CYS A 110 13.93 6.39 0.66
C CYS A 110 14.71 7.62 1.12
N THR A 111 14.61 7.93 2.41
CA THR A 111 15.33 9.04 3.03
C THR A 111 16.59 8.59 3.76
N GLY A 112 16.83 7.28 3.87
CA GLY A 112 17.99 6.72 4.55
C GLY A 112 17.86 5.22 4.82
N ILE A 113 19.01 4.56 5.00
CA ILE A 113 19.11 3.13 5.30
C ILE A 113 19.95 2.96 6.55
N GLN A 114 19.45 2.14 7.47
CA GLN A 114 20.13 1.84 8.73
C GLN A 114 20.07 0.35 9.00
N LYS A 115 21.10 -0.17 9.66
CA LYS A 115 21.14 -1.57 10.06
C LYS A 115 20.16 -1.79 11.21
N GLY A 116 19.21 -2.71 11.03
CA GLY A 116 18.29 -3.11 12.09
C GLY A 116 18.96 -3.94 13.18
N HIS A 117 18.33 -3.99 14.36
CA HIS A 117 18.81 -4.75 15.52
C HIS A 117 18.10 -6.11 15.69
N GLY A 118 17.54 -6.68 14.61
CA GLY A 118 16.84 -7.96 14.66
C GLY A 118 15.45 -7.88 15.31
N GLU A 119 14.79 -6.74 15.18
CA GLU A 119 13.43 -6.52 15.66
C GLU A 119 12.48 -7.54 15.05
N LYS A 120 11.65 -8.17 15.88
CA LYS A 120 10.66 -9.13 15.40
C LYS A 120 9.46 -8.38 14.82
N ILE A 121 9.13 -8.70 13.58
CA ILE A 121 7.89 -8.25 12.96
C ILE A 121 6.74 -9.09 13.53
N ALA A 122 5.65 -8.42 13.92
CA ALA A 122 4.42 -9.07 14.37
C ALA A 122 3.21 -8.35 13.79
N ILE A 123 2.18 -9.12 13.42
CA ILE A 123 0.87 -8.56 13.09
C ILE A 123 0.20 -8.15 14.40
N ALA A 124 -0.39 -6.95 14.42
CA ALA A 124 -1.09 -6.44 15.60
C ALA A 124 -2.21 -7.41 16.02
N LYS A 125 -2.32 -7.70 17.33
CA LYS A 125 -3.40 -8.55 17.85
C LYS A 125 -4.72 -7.78 17.83
N LYS A 126 -5.48 -7.93 16.75
CA LYS A 126 -6.81 -7.33 16.55
C LYS A 126 -7.78 -8.40 16.08
N ASN A 127 -9.08 -8.16 16.30
CA ASN A 127 -10.14 -9.00 15.74
C ASN A 127 -10.33 -8.64 14.27
N PHE A 128 -9.46 -9.16 13.41
CA PHE A 128 -9.54 -8.90 11.98
C PHE A 128 -10.76 -9.56 11.35
N ILE A 129 -11.47 -8.79 10.53
CA ILE A 129 -12.39 -9.33 9.55
C ILE A 129 -11.54 -9.80 8.36
N ASN A 130 -11.47 -11.12 8.17
CA ASN A 130 -10.81 -11.70 7.00
C ASN A 130 -11.68 -11.43 5.75
N THR A 131 -11.05 -10.92 4.70
CA THR A 131 -11.69 -10.57 3.44
C THR A 131 -10.75 -10.91 2.28
N ASN A 132 -11.18 -10.63 1.04
CA ASN A 132 -10.31 -10.57 -0.13
C ASN A 132 -10.05 -9.11 -0.54
N ALA A 133 -9.07 -8.90 -1.42
CA ALA A 133 -8.69 -7.58 -1.90
C ALA A 133 -9.86 -6.83 -2.59
N ALA A 134 -10.67 -7.52 -3.39
CA ALA A 134 -11.75 -6.92 -4.16
C ALA A 134 -12.89 -6.37 -3.30
N ASP A 135 -13.27 -7.12 -2.27
CA ASP A 135 -14.31 -6.67 -1.35
C ASP A 135 -13.80 -5.56 -0.43
N LEU A 136 -12.52 -5.59 -0.04
CA LEU A 136 -11.93 -4.50 0.73
C LEU A 136 -11.81 -3.21 -0.09
N GLN A 137 -11.40 -3.30 -1.35
CA GLN A 137 -11.34 -2.15 -2.27
C GLN A 137 -12.70 -1.46 -2.40
N LYS A 138 -13.79 -2.23 -2.54
CA LYS A 138 -15.16 -1.66 -2.58
C LYS A 138 -15.50 -0.92 -1.27
N LEU A 139 -15.08 -1.46 -0.13
CA LEU A 139 -15.28 -0.84 1.18
C LEU A 139 -14.42 0.42 1.37
N GLU A 140 -13.18 0.44 0.86
CA GLU A 140 -12.30 1.61 0.87
C GLU A 140 -12.89 2.75 0.03
N VAL A 141 -13.38 2.44 -1.18
CA VAL A 141 -14.10 3.39 -2.05
C VAL A 141 -15.35 3.91 -1.36
N LEU A 142 -16.16 3.03 -0.75
CA LEU A 142 -17.36 3.43 -0.01
C LEU A 142 -16.99 4.33 1.18
N THR A 143 -15.97 3.96 1.96
CA THR A 143 -15.50 4.74 3.12
C THR A 143 -15.02 6.14 2.69
N ALA A 144 -14.38 6.25 1.53
CA ALA A 144 -13.90 7.52 1.01
C ALA A 144 -15.02 8.42 0.45
N THR A 145 -16.02 7.82 -0.20
CA THR A 145 -17.10 8.54 -0.90
C THR A 145 -18.31 8.82 0.00
N ASP A 146 -18.65 7.88 0.88
CA ASP A 146 -19.74 7.91 1.86
C ASP A 146 -19.35 7.21 3.18
N PRO A 147 -18.60 7.91 4.06
CA PRO A 147 -18.17 7.36 5.35
C PRO A 147 -19.32 6.94 6.28
N GLN A 148 -20.51 7.55 6.15
CA GLN A 148 -21.64 7.22 7.02
C GLN A 148 -22.29 5.91 6.59
N GLU A 149 -22.50 5.72 5.29
CA GLU A 149 -22.99 4.44 4.77
C GLU A 149 -22.02 3.31 5.10
N ALA A 150 -20.71 3.57 5.01
CA ALA A 150 -19.70 2.62 5.48
C ALA A 150 -19.85 2.28 6.98
N ILE A 151 -20.08 3.26 7.86
CA ILE A 151 -20.35 3.00 9.29
C ILE A 151 -21.62 2.17 9.49
N ILE A 152 -22.71 2.51 8.80
CA ILE A 152 -23.98 1.79 8.91
C ILE A 152 -23.77 0.33 8.50
N ARG A 153 -23.10 0.08 7.38
CA ARG A 153 -22.81 -1.26 6.88
C ARG A 153 -21.88 -2.05 7.80
N LEU A 154 -20.89 -1.40 8.40
CA LEU A 154 -19.89 -2.08 9.25
C LEU A 154 -20.32 -2.27 10.70
N LYS A 155 -21.14 -1.36 11.25
CA LYS A 155 -21.48 -1.33 12.68
C LYS A 155 -22.97 -1.40 12.98
N GLY A 156 -23.85 -1.29 11.99
CA GLY A 156 -25.30 -1.26 12.19
C GLY A 156 -25.80 -0.01 12.92
N VAL A 157 -24.96 1.02 13.09
CA VAL A 157 -25.31 2.26 13.81
C VAL A 157 -25.82 3.30 12.82
N ARG A 158 -27.09 3.69 12.94
CA ARG A 158 -27.66 4.83 12.19
C ARG A 158 -27.26 6.15 12.86
N GLY A 159 -26.41 6.92 12.21
CA GLY A 159 -26.19 8.33 12.56
C GLY A 159 -27.35 9.19 12.05
N SER A 160 -27.85 10.11 12.88
CA SER A 160 -28.77 11.16 12.43
C SER A 160 -27.95 12.29 11.78
N GLY A 161 -27.94 12.37 10.45
CA GLY A 161 -27.26 13.44 9.73
C GLY A 161 -27.32 13.28 8.22
N ASN A 162 -27.59 14.38 7.52
CA ASN A 162 -27.65 14.42 6.06
C ASN A 162 -26.22 14.53 5.49
N THR A 163 -25.72 13.52 4.76
CA THR A 163 -24.34 13.51 4.26
C THR A 163 -24.28 13.78 2.76
N LYS A 164 -23.57 14.84 2.38
CA LYS A 164 -23.23 15.10 0.99
C LYS A 164 -22.11 14.15 0.57
N LYS A 165 -22.32 13.40 -0.52
CA LYS A 165 -21.26 12.63 -1.19
C LYS A 165 -20.05 13.52 -1.43
N ARG A 166 -18.87 13.06 -1.03
CA ARG A 166 -17.62 13.80 -1.23
C ARG A 166 -17.00 13.38 -2.56
N LYS A 167 -16.27 14.30 -3.21
CA LYS A 167 -15.33 13.91 -4.27
C LYS A 167 -14.26 13.02 -3.64
N LEU A 168 -13.87 11.96 -4.35
CA LEU A 168 -12.86 11.02 -3.89
C LEU A 168 -11.55 11.76 -3.64
N THR A 169 -11.07 11.76 -2.39
CA THR A 169 -9.71 12.20 -2.06
C THR A 169 -8.73 11.15 -2.62
N PRO A 170 -7.53 11.54 -3.10
CA PRO A 170 -6.53 10.58 -3.52
C PRO A 170 -6.16 9.65 -2.36
N LEU A 171 -6.71 8.44 -2.39
CA LEU A 171 -6.31 7.30 -1.58
C LEU A 171 -5.71 6.30 -2.54
N LEU A 172 -4.64 5.61 -2.13
CA LEU A 172 -4.03 4.54 -2.92
C LEU A 172 -5.03 3.40 -3.06
N ILE A 173 -5.95 3.56 -4.00
CA ILE A 173 -6.96 2.59 -4.37
C ILE A 173 -6.40 1.89 -5.60
N GLU A 174 -6.18 0.61 -5.42
CA GLU A 174 -5.73 -0.33 -6.44
C GLU A 174 -6.85 -0.52 -7.45
N ASP A 175 -6.57 -0.64 -8.75
CA ASP A 175 -7.52 -1.16 -9.72
C ASP A 175 -7.25 -2.66 -9.91
N LEU A 176 -7.98 -3.49 -9.17
CA LEU A 176 -7.79 -4.94 -9.19
C LEU A 176 -8.25 -5.60 -10.50
N SER A 177 -8.94 -4.87 -11.39
CA SER A 177 -9.30 -5.37 -12.73
C SER A 177 -8.10 -5.39 -13.69
N LYS A 178 -7.03 -4.65 -13.34
CA LYS A 178 -5.80 -4.56 -14.11
C LYS A 178 -4.70 -5.31 -13.36
N LYS A 179 -4.08 -6.25 -14.07
CA LYS A 179 -2.89 -6.96 -13.58
C LYS A 179 -1.76 -5.99 -13.35
#